data_AF-A0A7V4EGN4-F1
#
_entry.id   AF-A0A7V4EGN4-F1
#
_cell.length_a   1.000
_cell.length_b   1.000
_cell.length_c   1.000
_cell.angle_alpha   90.00
_cell.angle_beta   90.00
_cell.angle_gamma   90.00
#
_symmetry.space_group_name_H-M   'P 1'
#
loop_
_entity.id
_entity.type
_entity.pdbx_description
1 polymer ?
#
loop_
_entity_poly.entity_id
_entity_poly.type
_entity_poly.pdbx_seq_one_letter_code
_entity_poly.pdbx_strand_id
1 'polypeptide(L)'
;FGGGTIGHPMGIQAGATANRVALEAMVKARNEGRNILAEGPEILKKAAQHSPALAAALDTWGSVTFDFASTDTPDVLPTPSN
;
A
#
# COMPACT_ATOMS: atom_id res chain seq x y z
N PHE A 1 2.88 -10.26 0.26
CA PHE A 1 1.54 -10.23 -0.36
C PHE A 1 1.16 -11.61 -0.91
N GLY A 2 0.78 -12.58 -0.06
CA GLY A 2 0.38 -13.93 -0.51
C GLY A 2 -0.99 -13.90 -1.19
N GLY A 3 -2.06 -13.73 -0.39
CA GLY A 3 -3.43 -13.57 -0.91
C GLY A 3 -3.58 -12.43 -1.91
N GLY A 4 -2.96 -11.27 -1.64
CA GLY A 4 -2.98 -10.12 -2.56
C GLY A 4 -2.21 -10.28 -3.88
N THR A 5 -1.48 -11.40 -4.09
CA THR A 5 -0.88 -11.72 -5.39
C THR A 5 -1.68 -12.80 -6.10
N ILE A 6 -1.94 -13.92 -5.41
CA ILE A 6 -2.60 -15.09 -6.00
C ILE A 6 -4.09 -14.82 -6.26
N GLY A 7 -4.75 -14.06 -5.39
CA GLY A 7 -6.17 -13.72 -5.49
C GLY A 7 -6.50 -12.56 -6.43
N HIS A 8 -5.53 -12.08 -7.23
CA HIS A 8 -5.75 -10.95 -8.13
C HIS A 8 -6.71 -11.34 -9.27
N PRO A 9 -7.72 -10.52 -9.60
CA PRO A 9 -8.78 -10.88 -10.56
C PRO A 9 -8.24 -11.11 -11.98
N MET A 10 -7.11 -10.50 -12.33
CA MET A 10 -6.43 -10.67 -13.62
C MET A 10 -5.33 -11.75 -13.61
N GLY A 11 -5.26 -12.57 -12.56
CA GLY A 11 -4.28 -13.65 -12.41
C GLY A 11 -3.01 -13.26 -11.67
N ILE A 12 -2.19 -14.29 -11.36
CA ILE A 12 -1.04 -14.21 -10.44
C ILE A 12 0.01 -13.21 -10.93
N GLN A 13 0.34 -13.22 -12.22
CA GLN A 13 1.33 -12.31 -12.80
C GLN A 13 0.89 -10.85 -12.63
N ALA A 14 -0.39 -10.55 -12.88
CA ALA A 14 -0.94 -9.21 -12.68
C ALA A 14 -0.87 -8.80 -11.20
N GLY A 15 -1.20 -9.70 -10.27
CA GLY A 15 -1.04 -9.43 -8.83
C GLY A 15 0.41 -9.11 -8.44
N ALA A 16 1.38 -9.83 -8.99
CA ALA A 16 2.79 -9.56 -8.75
C ALA A 16 3.22 -8.20 -9.35
N THR A 17 2.76 -7.89 -10.56
CA THR A 17 2.98 -6.59 -11.22
C THR A 17 2.37 -5.45 -10.42
N ALA A 18 1.14 -5.59 -9.90
CA ALA A 18 0.47 -4.57 -9.09
C ALA A 18 1.29 -4.20 -7.85
N ASN A 19 1.73 -5.21 -7.09
CA ASN A 19 2.57 -5.01 -5.90
C ASN A 19 3.90 -4.33 -6.22
N ARG A 20 4.53 -4.71 -7.34
CA ARG A 20 5.78 -4.11 -7.79
C ARG A 20 5.60 -2.63 -8.16
N VAL A 21 4.59 -2.31 -8.97
CA VAL A 21 4.31 -0.93 -9.40
C VAL A 21 3.99 -0.04 -8.20
N ALA A 22 3.17 -0.52 -7.26
CA ALA A 22 2.85 0.22 -6.03
C ALA A 22 4.12 0.55 -5.23
N LEU A 23 4.99 -0.44 -5.01
CA LEU A 23 6.24 -0.24 -4.26
C LEU A 23 7.17 0.75 -4.96
N GLU A 24 7.40 0.60 -6.27
CA GLU A 24 8.28 1.49 -7.03
C GLU A 24 7.73 2.94 -7.05
N ALA A 25 6.42 3.12 -7.19
CA ALA A 25 5.79 4.44 -7.15
C ALA A 25 5.96 5.12 -5.77
N MET A 26 5.75 4.36 -4.69
CA MET A 26 5.91 4.88 -3.32
C MET A 26 7.38 5.21 -3.02
N VAL A 27 8.32 4.36 -3.45
CA VAL A 27 9.76 4.61 -3.29
C VAL A 27 10.21 5.85 -4.07
N LYS A 28 9.75 6.00 -5.32
CA LYS A 28 10.03 7.19 -6.12
C LYS A 28 9.52 8.46 -5.42
N ALA A 29 8.25 8.47 -5.00
CA ALA A 29 7.66 9.63 -4.31
C ALA A 29 8.41 9.97 -3.02
N ARG A 30 8.81 8.96 -2.22
CA ARG A 30 9.64 9.15 -1.03
C ARG A 30 10.98 9.80 -1.38
N ASN A 31 11.66 9.31 -2.41
CA ASN A 31 12.96 9.82 -2.83
C ASN A 31 12.86 11.25 -3.41
N GLU A 32 11.70 11.64 -3.93
CA GLU A 32 11.36 13.00 -4.36
C GLU A 32 10.95 13.92 -3.19
N GLY A 33 11.02 13.45 -1.95
CA GLY A 33 10.74 14.23 -0.74
C GLY A 33 9.25 14.39 -0.41
N ARG A 34 8.35 13.61 -1.03
CA ARG A 34 6.92 13.67 -0.73
C ARG A 34 6.59 13.04 0.62
N ASN A 35 5.55 13.55 1.29
CA ASN A 35 5.07 12.98 2.53
C ASN A 35 4.22 11.74 2.23
N ILE A 36 4.86 10.58 2.10
CA ILE A 36 4.20 9.33 1.71
C ILE A 36 3.16 8.82 2.73
N LEU A 37 3.19 9.29 3.98
CA LEU A 37 2.18 8.95 4.99
C LEU A 37 0.85 9.69 4.71
N ALA A 38 0.94 10.97 4.36
CA ALA A 38 -0.25 11.78 4.05
C ALA A 38 -0.70 11.63 2.58
N GLU A 39 0.25 11.51 1.66
CA GLU A 39 0.00 11.53 0.21
C GLU A 39 -0.07 10.14 -0.43
N GLY A 40 0.15 9.07 0.34
CA GLY A 40 0.25 7.69 -0.14
C GLY A 40 -0.93 7.24 -1.01
N PRO A 41 -2.19 7.41 -0.58
CA PRO A 41 -3.35 7.02 -1.40
C PRO A 41 -3.39 7.71 -2.75
N GLU A 42 -3.02 8.99 -2.83
CA GLU A 42 -2.99 9.75 -4.08
C GLU A 42 -1.83 9.32 -4.99
N ILE A 43 -0.67 8.98 -4.43
CA ILE A 43 0.46 8.40 -5.17
C ILE A 43 0.04 7.09 -5.87
N LEU A 44 -0.61 6.19 -5.12
CA LEU A 44 -1.07 4.90 -5.65
C LEU A 44 -2.16 5.07 -6.71
N LYS A 45 -3.12 5.98 -6.50
CA LYS A 45 -4.15 6.31 -7.50
C LYS A 45 -3.54 6.84 -8.80
N LYS A 46 -2.56 7.73 -8.72
CA LYS A 46 -1.84 8.23 -9.91
C LYS A 46 -1.08 7.12 -10.64
N ALA A 47 -0.40 6.24 -9.91
CA ALA A 47 0.28 5.10 -10.52
C ALA A 47 -0.71 4.13 -11.20
N ALA A 48 -1.90 3.93 -10.61
CA ALA A 48 -2.94 3.07 -11.15
C ALA A 48 -3.49 3.54 -12.50
N GLN A 49 -3.47 4.85 -12.79
CA GLN A 49 -3.87 5.41 -14.09
C GLN A 49 -3.04 4.83 -15.26
N HIS A 50 -1.81 4.37 -14.98
CA HIS A 50 -0.89 3.80 -15.97
C HIS A 50 -0.66 2.29 -15.79
N SER A 51 -1.34 1.66 -14.82
CA SER A 51 -1.17 0.24 -14.52
C SER A 51 -2.53 -0.40 -14.24
N PRO A 52 -3.13 -1.08 -15.24
CA PRO A 52 -4.41 -1.76 -15.08
C PRO A 52 -4.40 -2.80 -13.95
N ALA A 53 -3.26 -3.47 -13.76
CA ALA A 53 -3.09 -4.41 -12.66
C ALA A 53 -3.17 -3.72 -11.30
N LEU A 54 -2.50 -2.56 -11.13
CA LEU A 54 -2.60 -1.81 -9.89
C LEU A 54 -4.02 -1.25 -9.68
N ALA A 55 -4.68 -0.76 -10.73
CA ALA A 55 -6.05 -0.29 -10.65
C ALA A 55 -7.00 -1.38 -10.15
N ALA A 56 -6.97 -2.57 -10.76
CA ALA A 56 -7.80 -3.69 -10.35
C ALA A 56 -7.53 -4.14 -8.90
N ALA A 57 -6.26 -4.13 -8.47
CA ALA A 57 -5.89 -4.44 -7.09
C ALA A 57 -6.46 -3.41 -6.10
N LEU A 58 -6.36 -2.10 -6.40
CA LEU A 58 -6.91 -1.04 -5.56
C LEU A 58 -8.45 -1.09 -5.49
N ASP A 59 -9.12 -1.42 -6.59
CA ASP A 59 -10.58 -1.57 -6.59
C ASP A 59 -11.03 -2.78 -5.77
N THR A 60 -10.25 -3.86 -5.78
CA THR A 60 -10.58 -5.10 -5.08
C THR A 60 -10.35 -4.99 -3.56
N TRP A 61 -9.25 -4.34 -3.14
CA TRP A 61 -8.83 -4.36 -1.73
C TRP A 61 -8.63 -2.98 -1.10
N GLY A 62 -8.91 -1.89 -1.82
CA GLY A 62 -8.62 -0.52 -1.36
C GLY A 62 -9.37 -0.09 -0.10
N SER A 63 -10.47 -0.76 0.25
CA SER A 63 -11.25 -0.51 1.47
C SER A 63 -11.05 -1.55 2.57
N VAL A 64 -10.14 -2.52 2.38
CA VAL A 64 -9.93 -3.61 3.35
C VAL A 64 -8.93 -3.16 4.42
N THR A 65 -9.39 -3.05 5.66
CA THR A 65 -8.56 -2.78 6.84
C THR A 65 -8.79 -3.83 7.92
N PHE A 66 -7.81 -3.98 8.83
CA PHE A 66 -7.86 -4.91 9.95
C PHE A 66 -7.53 -4.15 11.23
N ASP A 67 -8.55 -3.50 11.81
CA ASP A 67 -8.40 -2.62 12.97
C ASP A 67 -8.87 -3.34 14.24
N PHE A 68 -7.94 -4.04 14.90
CA PHE A 68 -8.16 -4.77 16.15
C PHE A 68 -7.20 -4.30 17.24
N ALA A 69 -7.59 -4.44 18.50
CA ALA A 69 -6.70 -4.15 19.63
C ALA A 69 -5.52 -5.13 19.65
N SER A 70 -4.29 -4.62 19.73
CA SER A 70 -3.10 -5.46 19.95
C SER A 70 -3.18 -6.10 21.33
N THR A 71 -2.89 -7.40 21.41
CA THR A 71 -2.78 -8.11 22.69
C THR A 71 -1.42 -7.90 23.37
N ASP A 72 -0.41 -7.54 22.59
CA ASP A 72 0.95 -7.24 23.04
C ASP A 72 1.20 -5.74 22.84
N THR A 73 1.16 -4.97 23.94
CA THR A 73 1.29 -3.51 23.93
C THR A 73 2.45 -3.08 24.84
N PRO A 74 3.24 -2.05 24.47
CA PRO A 74 4.27 -1.52 25.34
C PRO A 74 3.69 -1.02 26.67
N ASP A 75 4.37 -1.32 27.78
CA ASP A 75 3.99 -0.83 29.12
C ASP A 75 4.18 0.69 29.25
N VAL A 76 5.08 1.28 28.45
CA VAL A 76 5.42 2.70 28.48
C VAL A 76 5.44 3.24 27.06
N LEU A 77 4.75 4.37 26.85
CA LEU A 77 4.79 5.11 25.58
C LEU A 77 6.02 6.03 25.54
N PRO A 78 6.67 6.19 24.37
CA PRO A 78 7.74 7.16 24.21
C PRO A 78 7.24 8.56 24.57
N THR A 79 7.92 9.25 25.48
CA THR A 79 7.65 10.68 25.73
C THR A 79 8.37 11.48 24.64
N PRO A 80 7.67 12.22 23.77
CA PRO A 80 8.32 13.03 22.74
C PRO A 80 9.16 14.13 23.39
N SER A 81 10.44 14.22 23.03
CA SER A 81 11.30 15.35 23.37
C SER A 81 11.05 16.49 22.39
N ASN A 82 10.64 17.65 22.91
CA ASN A 82 10.47 18.90 22.16
C ASN A 82 11.77 19.39 21.52
#